data_AF-A0A9W7SMW4-F1
#
_entry.id   AF-A0A9W7SMW4-F1
#
_cell.length_a   1.000
_cell.length_b   1.000
_cell.length_c   1.000
_cell.angle_alpha   90.00
_cell.angle_beta   90.00
_cell.angle_gamma   90.00
#
_symmetry.space_group_name_H-M   'P 1'
#
loop_
_entity.id
_entity.type
_entity.pdbx_description
1 polymer ?
#
loop_
_entity_poly.entity_id
_entity_poly.type
_entity_poly.pdbx_seq_one_letter_code
_entity_poly.pdbx_strand_id
1 'polypeptide(L)'
;MADSLNFCLPVMASLVPALTRRSVLLGIAALVLSALFLLATFSQYSEVLIPSRRVYQNRPPELIDDTLNSTLGFQKIIVINLAKRTDRRDRMAMGAAMTGLKYEFLDAAPEVNMHALPPGGENPELNMRDAHFGNWRSHMNAALKMVTEGISTALILEDDADWDIRIKSQMRDYARASQLLLQPLRNTTDQYLDPTFPRPSSENDKPSSFYVGRDDNRITKATTSPYGDAERWDMHWLGHCGVRFPYAQDEVQPLARAVILNDSTVTNPAHLTMQFGDQQLLEQYPPHTRAVSRGWGGVCTQAYAISNRGARKILWEMGLKEFNAPTDIMLRQMCDGVDGRRQMRCLFPQPALFLQHRPRGNVAHESSIEDGKNTGYVEKAVTPNLRLSTMVNLERLAFGDKDLIDQYEDHEDDYKNTGQAGGNPDYWHFGVTLPEEDDKGEAQDSEKKDDDKKEHDGGHGDGDLEKSEQGKDDKTDHKDAHKEPKSKFGELWKDGKAEHTN
;
A
#
# COMPACT_ATOMS: atom_id res chain seq x y z
N MET A 1 103.62 -21.98 0.96
CA MET A 1 103.54 -22.32 -0.48
C MET A 1 102.36 -21.52 -1.01
N ALA A 2 102.61 -20.34 -1.57
CA ALA A 2 102.78 -20.11 -3.03
C ALA A 2 101.45 -20.38 -3.78
N ASP A 3 100.91 -19.56 -4.67
CA ASP A 3 101.34 -18.28 -5.25
C ASP A 3 100.14 -17.60 -5.95
N SER A 4 100.15 -16.27 -5.90
CA SER A 4 99.68 -15.25 -6.87
C SER A 4 98.67 -15.54 -8.01
N LEU A 5 97.79 -14.55 -8.25
CA LEU A 5 97.70 -13.86 -9.55
C LEU A 5 97.21 -12.40 -9.40
N ASN A 6 97.99 -11.49 -9.96
CA ASN A 6 97.85 -10.02 -10.01
C ASN A 6 96.68 -9.53 -10.87
N PHE A 7 96.18 -8.29 -10.64
CA PHE A 7 96.11 -7.25 -11.70
C PHE A 7 95.83 -5.84 -11.13
N CYS A 8 96.24 -4.84 -11.91
CA CYS A 8 96.59 -3.43 -11.65
C CYS A 8 95.57 -2.44 -11.01
N LEU A 9 96.15 -1.39 -10.38
CA LEU A 9 95.65 -0.02 -10.09
C LEU A 9 95.14 0.73 -11.36
N PRO A 10 94.32 1.82 -11.30
CA PRO A 10 94.53 2.99 -10.43
C PRO A 10 93.30 3.77 -9.89
N VAL A 11 93.64 4.75 -9.04
CA VAL A 11 92.83 5.81 -8.43
C VAL A 11 92.08 6.68 -9.46
N MET A 12 90.81 6.99 -9.21
CA MET A 12 90.15 8.23 -9.64
C MET A 12 89.20 8.73 -8.54
N ALA A 13 89.32 10.01 -8.25
CA ALA A 13 88.60 10.73 -7.23
C ALA A 13 87.14 11.06 -7.63
N SER A 14 86.25 11.03 -6.63
CA SER A 14 85.06 11.88 -6.40
C SER A 14 84.31 12.47 -7.61
N LEU A 15 83.01 12.13 -7.72
CA LEU A 15 81.93 13.01 -8.23
C LEU A 15 80.56 12.43 -7.81
N VAL A 16 80.16 12.61 -6.55
CA VAL A 16 78.73 12.58 -6.19
C VAL A 16 78.24 14.02 -6.34
N PRO A 17 77.32 14.34 -7.27
CA PRO A 17 76.82 15.70 -7.37
C PRO A 17 76.07 16.03 -6.08
N ALA A 18 76.57 17.02 -5.34
CA ALA A 18 75.84 17.61 -4.23
C ALA A 18 74.49 18.09 -4.75
N LEU A 19 73.40 17.46 -4.31
CA LEU A 19 72.05 17.95 -4.60
C LEU A 19 71.96 19.37 -4.05
N THR A 20 71.92 20.34 -4.97
CA THR A 20 71.81 21.73 -4.57
C THR A 20 70.48 21.93 -3.84
N ARG A 21 70.45 22.84 -2.86
CA ARG A 21 69.22 23.18 -2.11
C ARG A 21 68.03 23.47 -3.03
N ARG A 22 68.29 23.99 -4.24
CA ARG A 22 67.30 24.20 -5.30
C ARG A 22 66.72 22.89 -5.85
N SER A 23 67.53 21.88 -6.09
CA SER A 23 67.09 20.56 -6.56
C SER A 23 66.19 19.85 -5.53
N VAL A 24 66.50 19.99 -4.24
CA VAL A 24 65.68 19.45 -3.14
C VAL A 24 64.35 20.20 -3.04
N LEU A 25 64.37 21.54 -3.12
CA LEU A 25 63.16 22.36 -3.09
C LEU A 25 62.22 22.08 -4.29
N LEU A 26 62.78 21.85 -5.48
CA LEU A 26 62.00 21.46 -6.65
C LEU A 26 61.37 20.07 -6.50
N GLY A 27 62.10 19.11 -5.90
CA GLY A 27 61.55 17.79 -5.59
C GLY A 27 60.40 17.84 -4.58
N ILE A 28 60.53 18.66 -3.54
CA ILE A 28 59.45 18.88 -2.56
C ILE A 28 58.24 19.55 -3.22
N ALA A 29 58.45 20.58 -4.05
CA ALA A 29 57.37 21.24 -4.75
C ALA A 29 56.60 20.29 -5.68
N ALA A 30 57.31 19.40 -6.40
CA ALA A 30 56.68 18.38 -7.24
C ALA A 30 55.88 17.34 -6.43
N LEU A 31 56.37 16.94 -5.25
CA LEU A 31 55.64 16.06 -4.33
C LEU A 31 54.39 16.72 -3.76
N VAL A 32 54.45 18.01 -3.42
CA VAL A 32 53.28 18.75 -2.95
C VAL A 32 52.25 18.93 -4.07
N LEU A 33 52.68 19.26 -5.28
CA LEU A 33 51.78 19.40 -6.43
C LEU A 33 51.12 18.07 -6.84
N SER A 34 51.85 16.97 -6.78
CA SER A 34 51.29 15.63 -7.03
C SER A 34 50.33 15.19 -5.92
N ALA A 35 50.63 15.49 -4.65
CA ALA A 35 49.70 15.25 -3.54
C ALA A 35 48.43 16.11 -3.66
N LEU A 36 48.54 17.38 -4.06
CA LEU A 36 47.40 18.26 -4.31
C LEU A 36 46.58 17.80 -5.51
N PHE A 37 47.23 17.32 -6.58
CA PHE A 37 46.54 16.73 -7.73
C PHE A 37 45.79 15.44 -7.36
N LEU A 38 46.40 14.56 -6.56
CA LEU A 38 45.74 13.35 -6.04
C LEU A 38 44.58 13.69 -5.10
N LEU A 39 44.69 14.74 -4.27
CA LEU A 39 43.58 15.20 -3.43
C LEU A 39 42.45 15.81 -4.26
N ALA A 40 42.78 16.56 -5.32
CA ALA A 40 41.79 17.14 -6.23
C ALA A 40 41.05 16.05 -7.02
N THR A 41 41.77 15.06 -7.57
CA THR A 41 41.13 13.92 -8.25
C THR A 41 40.32 13.08 -7.27
N PHE A 42 40.83 12.81 -6.06
CA PHE A 42 40.05 12.12 -5.03
C PHE A 42 38.79 12.90 -4.63
N SER A 43 38.82 14.23 -4.58
CA SER A 43 37.63 15.06 -4.35
C SER A 43 36.59 14.96 -5.48
N GLN A 44 37.05 14.85 -6.74
CA GLN A 44 36.17 14.68 -7.91
C GLN A 44 35.61 13.26 -8.02
N TYR A 45 36.37 12.22 -7.63
CA TYR A 45 35.88 10.84 -7.58
C TYR A 45 35.00 10.54 -6.35
N SER A 46 35.16 11.29 -5.25
CA SER A 46 34.28 11.20 -4.08
C SER A 46 32.83 11.62 -4.38
N GLU A 47 32.62 12.44 -5.42
CA GLU A 47 31.27 12.82 -5.86
C GLU A 47 30.57 11.73 -6.69
N VAL A 48 31.26 10.64 -7.08
CA VAL A 48 30.73 9.60 -8.00
C VAL A 48 30.48 8.24 -7.32
N LEU A 49 30.88 8.03 -6.06
CA LEU A 49 30.68 6.77 -5.32
C LEU A 49 29.97 6.91 -3.96
N ILE A 50 29.26 8.01 -3.74
CA ILE A 50 28.28 8.13 -2.65
C ILE A 50 26.89 8.20 -3.28
N PRO A 51 26.00 7.21 -3.07
CA PRO A 51 24.60 7.37 -3.45
C PRO A 51 24.05 8.61 -2.74
N SER A 52 23.61 9.57 -3.56
CA SER A 52 22.96 10.84 -3.26
C SER A 52 22.53 11.04 -1.80
N ARG A 53 23.45 11.46 -0.94
CA ARG A 53 23.17 11.97 0.41
C ARG A 53 23.29 13.49 0.45
N ARG A 54 22.68 14.18 -0.53
CA ARG A 54 22.46 15.64 -0.60
C ARG A 54 21.24 15.81 -1.52
N VAL A 55 20.00 15.93 -1.04
CA VAL A 55 19.41 17.10 -0.36
C VAL A 55 18.44 16.63 0.73
N TYR A 56 18.93 16.51 1.96
CA TYR A 56 18.06 16.49 3.16
C TYR A 56 18.54 17.64 4.05
N GLN A 57 18.45 18.86 3.53
CA GLN A 57 18.79 20.06 4.29
C GLN A 57 17.51 20.69 4.85
N ASN A 58 17.43 20.72 6.18
CA ASN A 58 16.71 21.71 7.01
C ASN A 58 15.18 21.86 6.83
N ARG A 59 14.42 20.78 6.60
CA ARG A 59 12.98 20.78 6.91
C ARG A 59 12.76 20.14 8.29
N PRO A 60 11.95 20.74 9.19
CA PRO A 60 11.56 20.04 10.42
C PRO A 60 10.88 18.72 10.05
N PRO A 61 11.15 17.63 10.79
CA PRO A 61 10.55 16.32 10.50
C PRO A 61 9.03 16.45 10.51
N GLU A 62 8.39 16.02 9.42
CA GLU A 62 6.93 16.01 9.33
C GLU A 62 6.39 14.64 9.72
N LEU A 63 5.17 14.59 10.25
CA LEU A 63 4.51 13.34 10.63
C LEU A 63 4.51 12.29 9.51
N ILE A 64 4.41 12.72 8.24
CA ILE A 64 4.46 11.81 7.08
C ILE A 64 5.78 11.05 6.95
N ASP A 65 6.89 11.61 7.45
CA ASP A 65 8.20 10.97 7.39
C ASP A 65 8.31 9.79 8.36
N ASP A 66 7.40 9.66 9.34
CA ASP A 66 7.32 8.50 10.22
C ASP A 66 7.03 7.21 9.44
N THR A 67 6.41 7.29 8.26
CA THR A 67 6.22 6.13 7.36
C THR A 67 7.52 5.44 6.95
N LEU A 68 8.66 6.14 7.06
CA LEU A 68 9.99 5.63 6.71
C LEU A 68 10.73 5.03 7.92
N ASN A 69 10.16 5.10 9.12
CA ASN A 69 10.76 4.53 10.32
C ASN A 69 10.64 2.99 10.34
N SER A 70 11.12 2.34 11.40
CA SER A 70 11.10 0.87 11.50
C SER A 70 9.72 0.26 11.76
N THR A 71 8.71 1.06 12.11
CA THR A 71 7.33 0.62 12.36
C THR A 71 6.36 1.15 11.30
N LEU A 72 6.87 1.71 10.20
CA LEU A 72 6.08 2.34 9.14
C LEU A 72 5.16 3.45 9.69
N GLY A 73 5.53 4.11 10.79
CA GLY A 73 4.71 5.16 11.39
C GLY A 73 3.51 4.68 12.21
N PHE A 74 3.35 3.37 12.38
CA PHE A 74 2.48 2.81 13.43
C PHE A 74 3.20 2.77 14.78
N GLN A 75 2.47 2.71 15.88
CA GLN A 75 3.10 2.54 17.19
C GLN A 75 3.77 1.16 17.29
N LYS A 76 3.14 0.12 16.74
CA LYS A 76 3.63 -1.26 16.74
C LYS A 76 3.35 -1.94 15.40
N ILE A 77 4.22 -2.87 15.04
CA ILE A 77 3.92 -3.94 14.09
C ILE A 77 3.82 -5.24 14.90
N ILE A 78 2.74 -5.99 14.72
CA ILE A 78 2.46 -7.24 15.42
C ILE A 78 2.34 -8.35 14.37
N VAL A 79 3.12 -9.41 14.50
CA VAL A 79 3.06 -10.58 13.63
C VAL A 79 2.37 -11.73 14.35
N ILE A 80 1.25 -12.21 13.83
CA ILE A 80 0.54 -13.38 14.33
C ILE A 80 1.23 -14.62 13.78
N ASN A 81 1.80 -15.45 14.66
CA ASN A 81 2.54 -16.65 14.29
C ASN A 81 2.18 -17.81 15.22
N LEU A 82 1.97 -19.00 14.66
CA LEU A 82 1.91 -20.21 15.48
C LEU A 82 3.31 -20.50 16.02
N ALA A 83 3.48 -20.62 17.34
CA ALA A 83 4.80 -20.83 17.96
C ALA A 83 5.54 -22.07 17.42
N LYS A 84 4.81 -23.08 16.92
CA LYS A 84 5.36 -24.28 16.27
C LYS A 84 5.93 -24.04 14.86
N ARG A 85 5.59 -22.92 14.19
CA ARG A 85 6.05 -22.55 12.84
C ARG A 85 7.31 -21.70 12.92
N THR A 86 8.38 -22.31 13.43
CA THR A 86 9.69 -21.65 13.55
C THR A 86 10.25 -21.29 12.17
N ASP A 87 9.93 -22.06 11.13
CA ASP A 87 10.26 -21.78 9.74
C ASP A 87 9.73 -20.41 9.27
N ARG A 88 8.48 -20.08 9.62
CA ARG A 88 7.87 -18.78 9.29
C ARG A 88 8.42 -17.67 10.18
N ARG A 89 8.71 -17.98 11.44
CA ARG A 89 9.31 -17.04 12.39
C ARG A 89 10.68 -16.55 11.92
N ASP A 90 11.53 -17.48 11.46
CA ASP A 90 12.86 -17.18 10.93
C ASP A 90 12.78 -16.37 9.64
N ARG A 91 11.86 -16.73 8.74
CA ARG A 91 11.60 -15.98 7.50
C ARG A 91 11.18 -14.54 7.78
N MET A 92 10.20 -14.34 8.66
CA MET A 92 9.75 -13.00 9.05
C MET A 92 10.88 -12.17 9.67
N ALA A 93 11.71 -12.81 10.51
CA ALA A 93 12.82 -12.12 11.18
C ALA A 93 13.89 -11.66 10.17
N MET A 94 14.23 -12.53 9.23
CA MET A 94 15.12 -12.20 8.12
C MET A 94 14.53 -11.08 7.26
N GLY A 95 13.27 -11.20 6.83
CA GLY A 95 12.61 -10.21 5.99
C GLY A 95 12.62 -8.81 6.62
N ALA A 96 12.24 -8.71 7.90
CA ALA A 96 12.26 -7.43 8.60
C ALA A 96 13.66 -6.89 8.83
N ALA A 97 14.65 -7.75 9.09
CA ALA A 97 16.04 -7.30 9.19
C ALA A 97 16.53 -6.70 7.85
N MET A 98 16.18 -7.32 6.72
CA MET A 98 16.59 -6.86 5.39
C MET A 98 15.90 -5.56 4.96
N THR A 99 14.66 -5.31 5.41
CA THR A 99 13.91 -4.08 5.07
C THR A 99 13.90 -3.03 6.19
N GLY A 100 14.61 -3.29 7.28
CA GLY A 100 14.74 -2.38 8.43
C GLY A 100 13.40 -2.14 9.13
N LEU A 101 12.60 -3.19 9.28
CA LEU A 101 11.35 -3.21 10.04
C LEU A 101 11.57 -3.79 11.44
N LYS A 102 10.76 -3.35 12.39
CA LYS A 102 10.72 -3.87 13.76
C LYS A 102 9.29 -4.22 14.11
N TYR A 103 9.10 -5.45 14.55
CA TYR A 103 7.81 -5.97 14.97
C TYR A 103 7.95 -6.78 16.27
N GLU A 104 6.82 -7.14 16.87
CA GLU A 104 6.73 -8.15 17.92
C GLU A 104 5.87 -9.33 17.46
N PHE A 105 6.22 -10.54 17.88
CA PHE A 105 5.36 -11.69 17.64
C PHE A 105 4.24 -11.75 18.68
N LEU A 106 3.05 -12.11 18.21
CA LEU A 106 1.94 -12.54 19.03
C LEU A 106 1.69 -14.02 18.72
N ASP A 107 1.71 -14.86 19.75
CA ASP A 107 1.45 -16.28 19.57
C ASP A 107 -0.01 -16.49 19.15
N ALA A 108 -0.18 -17.10 17.98
CA ALA A 108 -1.48 -17.50 17.46
C ALA A 108 -2.09 -18.61 18.34
N ALA A 109 -3.42 -18.61 18.46
CA ALA A 109 -4.16 -19.61 19.21
C ALA A 109 -4.27 -20.90 18.39
N PRO A 110 -3.59 -22.00 18.78
CA PRO A 110 -3.72 -23.28 18.07
C PRO A 110 -5.05 -23.96 18.36
N GLU A 111 -5.66 -23.67 19.51
CA GLU A 111 -6.89 -24.28 20.01
C GLU A 111 -7.73 -23.20 20.70
N VAL A 112 -9.06 -23.40 20.71
CA VAL A 112 -10.03 -22.49 21.32
C VAL A 112 -10.96 -23.30 22.21
N ASN A 113 -11.22 -22.81 23.43
CA ASN A 113 -12.28 -23.37 24.26
C ASN A 113 -13.64 -22.98 23.65
N MET A 114 -14.45 -23.97 23.26
CA MET A 114 -15.73 -23.73 22.60
C MET A 114 -16.73 -22.96 23.48
N HIS A 115 -16.62 -23.04 24.80
CA HIS A 115 -17.42 -22.22 25.72
C HIS A 115 -17.03 -20.74 25.73
N ALA A 116 -15.90 -20.38 25.13
CA ALA A 116 -15.46 -18.99 24.95
C ALA A 116 -15.90 -18.40 23.60
N LEU A 117 -16.68 -19.14 22.80
CA LEU A 117 -17.21 -18.63 21.55
C LEU A 117 -18.28 -17.56 21.80
N PRO A 118 -18.29 -16.48 21.01
CA PRO A 118 -19.40 -15.52 21.03
C PRO A 118 -20.71 -16.16 20.56
N PRO A 119 -21.86 -15.50 20.78
CA PRO A 119 -23.13 -15.94 20.22
C PRO A 119 -23.02 -16.23 18.72
N GLY A 120 -23.65 -17.33 18.27
CA GLY A 120 -23.59 -17.81 16.88
C GLY A 120 -22.42 -18.76 16.59
N GLY A 121 -21.34 -18.74 17.38
CA GLY A 121 -20.15 -19.55 17.12
C GLY A 121 -20.36 -21.08 17.22
N GLU A 122 -21.36 -21.51 17.99
CA GLU A 122 -21.73 -22.93 18.12
C GLU A 122 -22.65 -23.41 16.98
N ASN A 123 -23.02 -22.56 16.03
CA ASN A 123 -23.93 -22.93 14.94
C ASN A 123 -23.27 -23.93 13.97
N PRO A 124 -23.76 -25.18 13.87
CA PRO A 124 -23.18 -26.19 12.99
C PRO A 124 -23.31 -25.86 11.50
N GLU A 125 -24.26 -24.99 11.11
CA GLU A 125 -24.46 -24.57 9.71
C GLU A 125 -23.30 -23.73 9.17
N LEU A 126 -22.46 -23.17 10.04
CA LEU A 126 -21.28 -22.39 9.64
C LEU A 126 -20.16 -23.26 9.05
N ASN A 127 -20.20 -24.59 9.26
CA ASN A 127 -19.19 -25.54 8.77
C ASN A 127 -17.74 -25.12 9.15
N MET A 128 -17.58 -24.54 10.34
CA MET A 128 -16.30 -24.07 10.85
C MET A 128 -15.42 -25.25 11.32
N ARG A 129 -14.12 -25.02 11.32
CA ARG A 129 -13.10 -26.00 11.72
C ARG A 129 -12.27 -25.36 12.83
N ASP A 130 -11.55 -26.16 13.61
CA ASP A 130 -10.70 -25.67 14.70
C ASP A 130 -9.73 -24.58 14.26
N ALA A 131 -9.15 -24.71 13.07
CA ALA A 131 -8.26 -23.71 12.51
C ALA A 131 -8.95 -22.35 12.26
N HIS A 132 -10.23 -22.34 11.91
CA HIS A 132 -10.98 -21.09 11.75
C HIS A 132 -11.20 -20.39 13.10
N PHE A 133 -11.52 -21.17 14.15
CA PHE A 133 -11.63 -20.62 15.51
C PHE A 133 -10.28 -20.12 16.03
N GLY A 134 -9.19 -20.88 15.79
CA GLY A 134 -7.83 -20.48 16.12
C GLY A 134 -7.41 -19.19 15.43
N ASN A 135 -7.69 -19.06 14.13
CA ASN A 135 -7.45 -17.82 13.39
C ASN A 135 -8.22 -16.64 14.03
N TRP A 136 -9.54 -16.76 14.20
CA TRP A 136 -10.33 -15.72 14.88
C TRP A 136 -9.75 -15.33 16.23
N ARG A 137 -9.48 -16.30 17.09
CA ARG A 137 -8.98 -16.04 18.45
C ARG A 137 -7.63 -15.31 18.42
N SER A 138 -6.78 -15.62 17.44
CA SER A 138 -5.49 -14.96 17.23
C SER A 138 -5.66 -13.48 16.88
N HIS A 139 -6.53 -13.13 15.94
CA HIS A 139 -6.81 -11.74 15.58
C HIS A 139 -7.49 -10.97 16.73
N MET A 140 -8.37 -11.64 17.47
CA MET A 140 -9.01 -11.06 18.66
C MET A 140 -8.01 -10.81 19.80
N ASN A 141 -6.97 -11.64 19.93
CA ASN A 141 -5.89 -11.41 20.89
C ASN A 141 -5.05 -10.18 20.51
N ALA A 142 -4.82 -9.94 19.21
CA ALA A 142 -4.14 -8.72 18.75
C ALA A 142 -4.96 -7.47 19.09
N ALA A 143 -6.26 -7.48 18.80
CA ALA A 143 -7.15 -6.38 19.17
C ALA A 143 -7.23 -6.19 20.70
N LEU A 144 -7.30 -7.28 21.47
CA LEU A 144 -7.31 -7.23 22.94
C LEU A 144 -6.04 -6.59 23.49
N LYS A 145 -4.87 -7.03 23.01
CA LYS A 145 -3.56 -6.48 23.39
C LYS A 145 -3.52 -4.97 23.18
N MET A 146 -4.02 -4.48 22.05
CA MET A 146 -4.07 -3.05 21.78
C MET A 146 -4.92 -2.28 22.79
N VAL A 147 -6.07 -2.82 23.16
CA VAL A 147 -6.96 -2.18 24.13
C VAL A 147 -6.37 -2.20 25.53
N THR A 148 -5.81 -3.34 25.97
CA THR A 148 -5.27 -3.48 27.33
C THR A 148 -3.97 -2.74 27.54
N GLU A 149 -3.15 -2.57 26.50
CA GLU A 149 -1.87 -1.86 26.57
C GLU A 149 -1.97 -0.38 26.14
N GLY A 150 -3.15 0.08 25.70
CA GLY A 150 -3.34 1.45 25.24
C GLY A 150 -2.57 1.76 23.94
N ILE A 151 -2.40 0.78 23.05
CA ILE A 151 -1.72 0.95 21.76
C ILE A 151 -2.65 1.75 20.84
N SER A 152 -2.17 2.90 20.34
CA SER A 152 -2.92 3.85 19.52
C SER A 152 -3.16 3.32 18.11
N THR A 153 -2.13 2.79 17.46
CA THR A 153 -2.18 2.20 16.11
C THR A 153 -1.24 1.00 16.02
N ALA A 154 -1.68 -0.07 15.36
CA ALA A 154 -0.82 -1.21 15.08
C ALA A 154 -1.07 -1.76 13.69
N LEU A 155 0.01 -2.14 13.00
CA LEU A 155 -0.03 -2.99 11.81
C LEU A 155 0.02 -4.45 12.25
N ILE A 156 -1.00 -5.23 11.89
CA ILE A 156 -1.10 -6.66 12.15
C ILE A 156 -0.73 -7.40 10.85
N LEU A 157 0.18 -8.36 10.95
CA LEU A 157 0.65 -9.20 9.84
C LEU A 157 0.39 -10.67 10.15
N GLU A 158 -0.02 -11.45 9.16
CA GLU A 158 0.08 -12.90 9.18
C GLU A 158 1.54 -13.33 8.92
N ASP A 159 1.94 -14.51 9.41
CA ASP A 159 3.33 -14.98 9.33
C ASP A 159 3.76 -15.52 7.96
N ASP A 160 2.85 -15.50 6.98
CA ASP A 160 3.13 -15.75 5.56
C ASP A 160 2.95 -14.49 4.68
N ALA A 161 2.81 -13.31 5.30
CA ALA A 161 2.84 -12.05 4.58
C ALA A 161 4.24 -11.73 4.03
N ASP A 162 4.27 -11.11 2.86
CA ASP A 162 5.45 -10.58 2.20
C ASP A 162 5.14 -9.21 1.59
N TRP A 163 6.19 -8.45 1.32
CA TRP A 163 6.13 -7.06 0.88
C TRP A 163 7.28 -6.78 -0.09
N ASP A 164 7.11 -5.75 -0.91
CA ASP A 164 8.20 -5.28 -1.77
C ASP A 164 9.31 -4.68 -0.90
N ILE A 165 10.58 -4.87 -1.27
CA ILE A 165 11.71 -4.28 -0.52
C ILE A 165 11.60 -2.74 -0.37
N ARG A 166 10.82 -2.09 -1.23
CA ARG A 166 10.50 -0.66 -1.22
C ARG A 166 9.30 -0.31 -0.30
N ILE A 167 8.91 -1.19 0.62
CA ILE A 167 7.69 -1.02 1.45
C ILE A 167 7.61 0.34 2.16
N LYS A 168 8.73 0.92 2.60
CA LYS A 168 8.74 2.24 3.25
C LYS A 168 8.26 3.36 2.33
N SER A 169 8.71 3.39 1.07
CA SER A 169 8.23 4.39 0.10
C SER A 169 6.78 4.12 -0.29
N GLN A 170 6.41 2.85 -0.49
CA GLN A 170 5.02 2.48 -0.79
C GLN A 170 4.06 2.92 0.33
N MET A 171 4.45 2.72 1.59
CA MET A 171 3.65 3.13 2.74
C MET A 171 3.58 4.66 2.89
N ARG A 172 4.61 5.39 2.47
CA ARG A 172 4.59 6.87 2.40
C ARG A 172 3.60 7.37 1.36
N ASP A 173 3.57 6.76 0.18
CA ASP A 173 2.62 7.14 -0.88
C ASP A 173 1.19 6.73 -0.51
N TYR A 174 1.02 5.54 0.09
CA TYR A 174 -0.25 5.11 0.68
C TYR A 174 -0.75 6.08 1.74
N ALA A 175 0.12 6.57 2.63
CA ALA A 175 -0.24 7.53 3.67
C ALA A 175 -0.73 8.86 3.08
N ARG A 176 -0.12 9.33 1.99
CA ARG A 176 -0.62 10.53 1.28
C ARG A 176 -2.00 10.26 0.67
N ALA A 177 -2.17 9.11 0.01
CA ALA A 177 -3.45 8.72 -0.57
C ALA A 177 -4.55 8.56 0.50
N SER A 178 -4.25 7.96 1.65
CA SER A 178 -5.22 7.78 2.72
C SER A 178 -5.64 9.11 3.33
N GLN A 179 -4.73 10.08 3.45
CA GLN A 179 -5.05 11.43 3.91
C GLN A 179 -6.05 12.13 2.99
N LEU A 180 -5.96 11.97 1.66
CA LEU A 180 -6.94 12.54 0.71
C LEU A 180 -8.38 12.07 0.98
N LEU A 181 -8.54 10.86 1.52
CA LEU A 181 -9.84 10.25 1.81
C LEU A 181 -10.32 10.46 3.25
N LEU A 182 -9.43 10.89 4.16
CA LEU A 182 -9.70 10.93 5.60
C LEU A 182 -9.59 12.33 6.21
N GLN A 183 -8.80 13.23 5.62
CA GLN A 183 -8.60 14.56 6.15
C GLN A 183 -9.66 15.54 5.60
N PRO A 184 -10.19 16.44 6.44
CA PRO A 184 -11.05 17.51 5.96
C PRO A 184 -10.34 18.43 4.97
N LEU A 185 -11.12 19.12 4.15
CA LEU A 185 -10.67 20.23 3.33
C LEU A 185 -10.03 21.32 4.20
N ARG A 186 -9.08 22.07 3.64
CA ARG A 186 -8.48 23.21 4.35
C ARG A 186 -9.55 24.18 4.82
N ASN A 187 -9.38 24.68 6.03
CA ASN A 187 -10.28 25.61 6.71
C ASN A 187 -11.69 25.05 7.02
N THR A 188 -11.88 23.73 6.94
CA THR A 188 -13.10 23.06 7.41
C THR A 188 -12.76 21.96 8.42
N THR A 189 -13.77 21.45 9.13
CA THR A 189 -13.59 20.36 10.12
C THR A 189 -14.27 19.06 9.72
N ASP A 190 -15.19 19.14 8.76
CA ASP A 190 -16.21 18.13 8.44
C ASP A 190 -16.55 18.03 6.95
N GLN A 191 -15.93 18.82 6.07
CA GLN A 191 -16.06 18.68 4.62
C GLN A 191 -14.86 17.94 4.05
N TYR A 192 -15.09 17.07 3.07
CA TYR A 192 -14.05 16.18 2.51
C TYR A 192 -13.95 16.37 1.00
N LEU A 193 -12.86 15.85 0.40
CA LEU A 193 -12.71 15.83 -1.05
C LEU A 193 -13.83 15.04 -1.73
N ASP A 194 -14.24 13.93 -1.12
CA ASP A 194 -15.33 13.09 -1.61
C ASP A 194 -16.69 13.76 -1.43
N PRO A 195 -17.39 14.13 -2.51
CA PRO A 195 -18.74 14.71 -2.42
C PRO A 195 -19.79 13.70 -1.94
N THR A 196 -19.48 12.40 -2.00
CA THR A 196 -20.35 11.31 -1.51
C THR A 196 -20.06 10.94 -0.06
N PHE A 197 -19.24 11.70 0.67
CA PHE A 197 -19.03 11.44 2.09
C PHE A 197 -20.23 11.94 2.93
N PRO A 198 -20.74 11.18 3.92
CA PRO A 198 -20.24 9.87 4.38
C PRO A 198 -20.78 8.67 3.61
N ARG A 199 -21.79 8.87 2.75
CA ARG A 199 -22.37 7.85 1.86
C ARG A 199 -23.01 8.52 0.63
N PRO A 200 -23.19 7.80 -0.49
CA PRO A 200 -23.84 8.32 -1.68
C PRO A 200 -25.23 8.90 -1.37
N SER A 201 -25.57 9.98 -2.07
CA SER A 201 -26.87 10.64 -2.01
C SER A 201 -27.87 10.07 -3.03
N SER A 202 -27.35 9.43 -4.08
CA SER A 202 -28.12 8.84 -5.17
C SER A 202 -27.44 7.58 -5.69
N GLU A 203 -28.21 6.60 -6.12
CA GLU A 203 -27.71 5.39 -6.82
C GLU A 203 -26.99 5.71 -8.15
N ASN A 204 -27.11 6.94 -8.65
CA ASN A 204 -26.44 7.39 -9.87
C ASN A 204 -25.15 8.20 -9.60
N ASP A 205 -24.76 8.37 -8.33
CA ASP A 205 -23.52 9.06 -7.98
C ASP A 205 -22.32 8.32 -8.59
N LYS A 206 -21.32 9.09 -9.04
CA LYS A 206 -20.13 8.56 -9.70
C LYS A 206 -18.89 8.70 -8.82
N PRO A 207 -17.94 7.75 -8.89
CA PRO A 207 -16.68 7.86 -8.17
C PRO A 207 -15.88 9.07 -8.67
N SER A 208 -15.22 9.75 -7.72
CA SER A 208 -14.28 10.84 -8.01
C SER A 208 -12.85 10.39 -7.73
N SER A 209 -11.93 10.68 -8.65
CA SER A 209 -10.50 10.39 -8.49
C SER A 209 -9.73 11.63 -8.05
N PHE A 210 -8.93 11.50 -6.99
CA PHE A 210 -8.02 12.52 -6.47
C PHE A 210 -6.59 11.98 -6.55
N TYR A 211 -5.62 12.81 -6.92
CA TYR A 211 -4.28 12.36 -7.28
C TYR A 211 -3.26 12.80 -6.24
N VAL A 212 -2.48 11.84 -5.74
CA VAL A 212 -1.37 12.11 -4.82
C VAL A 212 -0.37 13.06 -5.46
N GLY A 213 0.04 14.10 -4.72
CA GLY A 213 0.91 15.17 -5.19
C GLY A 213 0.20 16.33 -5.87
N ARG A 214 -0.97 16.11 -6.48
CA ARG A 214 -1.80 17.17 -7.07
C ARG A 214 -2.79 17.74 -6.05
N ASP A 215 -3.48 16.86 -5.33
CA ASP A 215 -4.60 17.22 -4.45
C ASP A 215 -4.19 17.38 -2.98
N ASP A 216 -2.96 17.04 -2.61
CA ASP A 216 -2.43 17.10 -1.22
C ASP A 216 -2.63 18.46 -0.56
N ASN A 217 -2.59 19.54 -1.33
CA ASN A 217 -2.75 20.90 -0.83
C ASN A 217 -4.20 21.32 -0.60
N ARG A 218 -5.18 20.46 -0.87
CA ARG A 218 -6.61 20.77 -0.68
C ARG A 218 -7.12 20.33 0.70
N ILE A 219 -6.39 19.44 1.36
CA ILE A 219 -6.73 18.90 2.67
C ILE A 219 -5.90 19.52 3.80
N THR A 220 -6.40 19.34 5.02
CA THR A 220 -5.67 19.59 6.26
C THR A 220 -4.53 18.58 6.45
N LYS A 221 -3.47 19.00 7.15
CA LYS A 221 -2.37 18.08 7.50
C LYS A 221 -2.79 17.20 8.66
N ALA A 222 -2.54 15.90 8.55
CA ALA A 222 -2.74 14.97 9.66
C ALA A 222 -1.84 15.31 10.86
N THR A 223 -2.35 15.07 12.07
CA THR A 223 -1.69 15.47 13.32
C THR A 223 -1.41 14.32 14.28
N THR A 224 -2.15 13.21 14.17
CA THR A 224 -2.06 12.09 15.13
C THR A 224 -1.57 10.77 14.53
N SER A 225 -1.61 10.63 13.21
CA SER A 225 -1.07 9.46 12.49
C SER A 225 -0.71 9.86 11.05
N PRO A 226 0.40 9.35 10.48
CA PRO A 226 0.77 9.64 9.10
C PRO A 226 -0.29 9.18 8.09
N TYR A 227 -1.12 8.20 8.45
CA TYR A 227 -2.18 7.67 7.58
C TYR A 227 -3.48 8.48 7.62
N GLY A 228 -3.46 9.67 8.22
CA GLY A 228 -4.65 10.44 8.59
C GLY A 228 -4.93 10.30 10.09
N ASP A 229 -5.61 11.29 10.67
CA ASP A 229 -5.86 11.30 12.10
C ASP A 229 -6.51 10.01 12.60
N ALA A 230 -5.98 9.43 13.68
CA ALA A 230 -6.34 8.10 14.16
C ALA A 230 -7.84 7.94 14.51
N GLU A 231 -8.53 9.02 14.85
CA GLU A 231 -9.97 9.04 15.12
C GLU A 231 -10.83 8.98 13.84
N ARG A 232 -10.24 9.22 12.67
CA ARG A 232 -10.95 9.30 11.38
C ARG A 232 -10.98 7.97 10.63
N TRP A 233 -10.21 6.97 11.04
CA TRP A 233 -10.20 5.64 10.45
C TRP A 233 -10.22 4.55 11.52
N ASP A 234 -10.73 3.38 11.15
CA ASP A 234 -10.74 2.22 12.03
C ASP A 234 -9.76 1.14 11.57
N MET A 235 -9.65 0.94 10.25
CA MET A 235 -8.79 -0.07 9.65
C MET A 235 -8.18 0.39 8.32
N HIS A 236 -6.91 0.10 8.09
CA HIS A 236 -6.27 0.10 6.78
C HIS A 236 -6.02 -1.35 6.39
N TRP A 237 -6.73 -1.87 5.40
CA TRP A 237 -6.61 -3.26 4.98
C TRP A 237 -5.54 -3.36 3.89
N LEU A 238 -4.28 -3.43 4.31
CA LEU A 238 -3.11 -3.22 3.45
C LEU A 238 -2.70 -4.46 2.66
N GLY A 239 -3.13 -5.63 3.09
CA GLY A 239 -2.90 -6.92 2.46
C GLY A 239 -4.18 -7.76 2.44
N HIS A 240 -4.62 -8.08 1.22
CA HIS A 240 -5.85 -8.81 0.96
C HIS A 240 -5.74 -9.57 -0.37
N CYS A 241 -6.56 -10.61 -0.55
CA CYS A 241 -6.62 -11.37 -1.80
C CYS A 241 -7.60 -10.78 -2.81
N GLY A 242 -8.30 -9.70 -2.47
CA GLY A 242 -9.25 -9.09 -3.39
C GLY A 242 -10.20 -8.16 -2.67
N VAL A 243 -10.62 -7.13 -3.38
CA VAL A 243 -11.64 -6.17 -2.99
C VAL A 243 -12.13 -5.53 -4.29
N ARG A 244 -13.34 -4.98 -4.29
CA ARG A 244 -13.81 -4.13 -5.40
C ARG A 244 -13.97 -2.69 -4.95
N PHE A 245 -13.96 -1.76 -5.92
CA PHE A 245 -14.44 -0.41 -5.64
C PHE A 245 -15.94 -0.44 -5.31
N PRO A 246 -16.40 0.43 -4.39
CA PRO A 246 -17.82 0.57 -4.10
C PRO A 246 -18.55 1.16 -5.30
N TYR A 247 -19.81 0.75 -5.44
CA TYR A 247 -20.78 1.32 -6.35
C TYR A 247 -21.80 2.14 -5.57
N ALA A 248 -22.43 3.12 -6.21
CA ALA A 248 -23.45 3.93 -5.55
C ALA A 248 -24.65 3.09 -5.06
N GLN A 249 -24.96 2.01 -5.76
CA GLN A 249 -26.00 1.03 -5.40
C GLN A 249 -25.69 0.24 -4.12
N ASP A 250 -24.45 0.29 -3.63
CA ASP A 250 -24.12 -0.28 -2.33
C ASP A 250 -24.67 0.57 -1.18
N GLU A 251 -24.97 1.85 -1.43
CA GLU A 251 -25.58 2.85 -0.52
C GLU A 251 -24.83 3.14 0.79
N VAL A 252 -23.79 2.37 1.10
CA VAL A 252 -23.09 2.40 2.39
C VAL A 252 -21.72 3.09 2.29
N GLN A 253 -20.97 2.87 1.21
CA GLN A 253 -19.59 3.33 1.10
C GLN A 253 -19.47 4.61 0.27
N PRO A 254 -18.68 5.61 0.74
CA PRO A 254 -18.22 6.71 -0.11
C PRO A 254 -17.44 6.20 -1.34
N LEU A 255 -17.53 6.92 -2.45
CA LEU A 255 -17.06 6.47 -3.77
C LEU A 255 -15.69 7.04 -4.18
N ALA A 256 -15.08 7.93 -3.40
CA ALA A 256 -13.81 8.53 -3.78
C ALA A 256 -12.65 7.52 -3.83
N ARG A 257 -11.73 7.80 -4.76
CA ARG A 257 -10.50 7.04 -5.00
C ARG A 257 -9.32 8.01 -4.96
N ALA A 258 -8.32 7.69 -4.15
CA ALA A 258 -7.03 8.39 -4.14
C ALA A 258 -6.05 7.61 -5.01
N VAL A 259 -5.49 8.24 -6.04
CA VAL A 259 -4.75 7.60 -7.12
C VAL A 259 -3.28 7.98 -7.03
N ILE A 260 -2.43 6.95 -7.08
CA ILE A 260 -0.97 7.03 -7.19
C ILE A 260 -0.62 6.54 -8.59
N LEU A 261 -0.24 7.48 -9.46
CA LEU A 261 0.18 7.19 -10.83
C LEU A 261 1.68 6.88 -10.87
N ASN A 262 2.11 6.12 -11.88
CA ASN A 262 3.52 5.79 -12.12
C ASN A 262 4.19 5.11 -10.90
N ASP A 263 3.44 4.30 -10.16
CA ASP A 263 3.95 3.49 -9.06
C ASP A 263 4.80 2.34 -9.64
N SER A 264 6.12 2.54 -9.66
CA SER A 264 7.10 1.53 -10.11
C SER A 264 7.10 0.21 -9.32
N THR A 265 6.31 0.13 -8.24
CA THR A 265 6.11 -1.09 -7.46
C THR A 265 4.89 -1.90 -7.88
N VAL A 266 3.98 -1.29 -8.65
CA VAL A 266 2.85 -1.99 -9.26
C VAL A 266 3.33 -2.66 -10.55
N THR A 267 2.91 -3.90 -10.79
CA THR A 267 3.25 -4.64 -12.01
C THR A 267 2.52 -4.03 -13.22
N ASN A 268 2.99 -4.32 -14.42
CA ASN A 268 2.17 -4.11 -15.61
C ASN A 268 0.81 -4.85 -15.47
N PRO A 269 -0.31 -4.28 -15.96
CA PRO A 269 -1.60 -4.95 -16.07
C PRO A 269 -1.55 -6.38 -16.63
N ALA A 270 -0.64 -6.66 -17.57
CA ALA A 270 -0.46 -8.00 -18.15
C ALA A 270 -0.07 -9.07 -17.12
N HIS A 271 0.58 -8.67 -16.02
CA HIS A 271 1.06 -9.57 -14.96
C HIS A 271 0.22 -9.48 -13.67
N LEU A 272 -0.70 -8.51 -13.60
CA LEU A 272 -1.47 -8.26 -12.39
C LEU A 272 -2.67 -9.21 -12.29
N THR A 273 -2.79 -9.90 -11.16
CA THR A 273 -3.99 -10.66 -10.81
C THR A 273 -4.81 -9.94 -9.74
N MET A 274 -6.08 -9.66 -10.05
CA MET A 274 -7.02 -9.10 -9.07
C MET A 274 -7.63 -10.17 -8.16
N GLN A 275 -7.37 -11.46 -8.42
CA GLN A 275 -7.85 -12.60 -7.64
C GLN A 275 -9.37 -12.53 -7.36
N PHE A 276 -9.78 -12.23 -6.13
CA PHE A 276 -11.20 -12.11 -5.73
C PHE A 276 -11.76 -10.68 -5.88
N GLY A 277 -10.97 -9.74 -6.41
CA GLY A 277 -11.37 -8.39 -6.75
C GLY A 277 -11.96 -8.27 -8.15
N ASP A 278 -12.34 -7.05 -8.53
CA ASP A 278 -12.82 -6.75 -9.88
C ASP A 278 -11.70 -6.22 -10.80
N GLN A 279 -12.04 -6.00 -12.07
CA GLN A 279 -11.13 -5.53 -13.10
C GLN A 279 -11.11 -4.00 -13.24
N GLN A 280 -11.87 -3.25 -12.43
CA GLN A 280 -12.05 -1.81 -12.64
C GLN A 280 -10.73 -1.03 -12.59
N LEU A 281 -9.79 -1.45 -11.73
CA LEU A 281 -8.46 -0.83 -11.67
C LEU A 281 -7.74 -0.94 -13.02
N LEU A 282 -7.77 -2.13 -13.63
CA LEU A 282 -7.08 -2.45 -14.87
C LEU A 282 -7.77 -1.80 -16.09
N GLU A 283 -9.08 -1.65 -16.05
CA GLU A 283 -9.88 -1.09 -17.15
C GLU A 283 -9.87 0.45 -17.16
N GLN A 284 -9.81 1.09 -15.99
CA GLN A 284 -10.08 2.53 -15.84
C GLN A 284 -8.82 3.38 -15.58
N TYR A 285 -7.68 2.75 -15.27
CA TYR A 285 -6.44 3.45 -14.94
C TYR A 285 -5.27 2.97 -15.80
N PRO A 286 -4.27 3.84 -16.07
CA PRO A 286 -3.11 3.43 -16.83
C PRO A 286 -2.26 2.39 -16.07
N PRO A 287 -1.38 1.64 -16.75
CA PRO A 287 -0.37 0.78 -16.13
C PRO A 287 0.38 1.47 -14.99
N HIS A 288 0.86 0.67 -14.03
CA HIS A 288 1.57 1.18 -12.86
C HIS A 288 0.76 2.17 -12.02
N THR A 289 -0.56 1.94 -11.90
CA THR A 289 -1.43 2.74 -11.02
C THR A 289 -1.78 1.95 -9.76
N ARG A 290 -1.68 2.60 -8.61
CA ARG A 290 -2.29 2.15 -7.37
C ARG A 290 -3.42 3.10 -6.98
N ALA A 291 -4.57 2.55 -6.60
CA ALA A 291 -5.68 3.33 -6.07
C ALA A 291 -5.96 2.94 -4.62
N VAL A 292 -6.20 3.91 -3.76
CA VAL A 292 -6.70 3.73 -2.40
C VAL A 292 -8.15 4.17 -2.37
N SER A 293 -9.00 3.41 -1.70
CA SER A 293 -10.44 3.70 -1.65
C SER A 293 -11.09 3.08 -0.41
N ARG A 294 -12.35 3.44 -0.15
CA ARG A 294 -13.24 2.53 0.57
C ARG A 294 -13.37 1.25 -0.26
N GLY A 295 -13.50 0.10 0.40
CA GLY A 295 -13.62 -1.18 -0.26
C GLY A 295 -15.01 -1.75 -0.13
N TRP A 296 -15.33 -2.69 -1.00
CA TRP A 296 -16.45 -3.60 -0.85
C TRP A 296 -15.98 -5.03 -1.12
N GLY A 297 -16.45 -5.99 -0.34
CA GLY A 297 -16.18 -7.40 -0.65
C GLY A 297 -14.79 -7.91 -0.25
N GLY A 298 -14.04 -7.18 0.60
CA GLY A 298 -12.65 -7.52 0.96
C GLY A 298 -12.48 -8.94 1.55
N VAL A 299 -11.40 -9.63 1.19
CA VAL A 299 -11.10 -11.00 1.69
C VAL A 299 -9.60 -11.21 1.97
N CYS A 300 -9.29 -12.18 2.82
CA CYS A 300 -7.97 -12.44 3.40
C CYS A 300 -7.42 -11.31 4.29
N THR A 301 -6.48 -11.66 5.17
CA THR A 301 -5.98 -10.78 6.25
C THR A 301 -4.46 -10.72 6.33
N GLN A 302 -3.74 -10.90 5.21
CA GLN A 302 -2.27 -10.92 5.21
C GLN A 302 -1.66 -9.73 5.93
N ALA A 303 -2.24 -8.53 5.74
CA ALA A 303 -1.89 -7.36 6.54
C ALA A 303 -3.06 -6.41 6.72
N TYR A 304 -3.22 -5.89 7.92
CA TYR A 304 -4.12 -4.77 8.16
C TYR A 304 -3.65 -3.97 9.37
N ALA A 305 -3.77 -2.66 9.31
CA ALA A 305 -3.57 -1.79 10.46
C ALA A 305 -4.91 -1.41 11.08
N ILE A 306 -4.95 -1.30 12.40
CA ILE A 306 -6.12 -0.81 13.13
C ILE A 306 -5.74 0.32 14.07
N SER A 307 -6.68 1.24 14.28
CA SER A 307 -6.60 2.21 15.37
C SER A 307 -7.10 1.57 16.66
N ASN A 308 -6.78 2.15 17.83
CA ASN A 308 -7.32 1.68 19.11
C ASN A 308 -8.86 1.67 19.11
N ARG A 309 -9.47 2.65 18.46
CA ARG A 309 -10.92 2.71 18.24
C ARG A 309 -11.40 1.53 17.38
N GLY A 310 -10.69 1.21 16.29
CA GLY A 310 -10.96 0.03 15.47
C GLY A 310 -10.85 -1.27 16.27
N ALA A 311 -9.81 -1.42 17.09
CA ALA A 311 -9.62 -2.58 17.96
C ALA A 311 -10.82 -2.80 18.91
N ARG A 312 -11.32 -1.73 19.54
CA ARG A 312 -12.52 -1.81 20.40
C ARG A 312 -13.77 -2.24 19.64
N LYS A 313 -13.94 -1.78 18.40
CA LYS A 313 -15.06 -2.20 17.53
C LYS A 313 -14.96 -3.68 17.16
N ILE A 314 -13.77 -4.16 16.80
CA ILE A 314 -13.51 -5.57 16.50
C ILE A 314 -13.84 -6.44 17.71
N LEU A 315 -13.34 -6.08 18.90
CA LEU A 315 -13.63 -6.80 20.15
C LEU A 315 -15.14 -6.89 20.42
N TRP A 316 -15.86 -5.79 20.22
CA TRP A 316 -17.31 -5.77 20.39
C TRP A 316 -18.03 -6.67 19.38
N GLU A 317 -17.85 -6.41 18.09
CA GLU A 317 -18.63 -7.07 17.03
C GLU A 317 -18.29 -8.55 16.91
N MET A 318 -17.01 -8.92 16.95
CA MET A 318 -16.55 -10.30 16.73
C MET A 318 -16.28 -11.08 18.01
N GLY A 319 -16.23 -10.42 19.17
CA GLY A 319 -15.88 -11.05 20.45
C GLY A 319 -17.02 -11.14 21.45
N LEU A 320 -18.00 -10.23 21.36
CA LEU A 320 -19.09 -10.14 22.33
C LEU A 320 -20.47 -10.26 21.67
N LYS A 321 -20.62 -9.67 20.47
CA LYS A 321 -21.91 -9.61 19.79
C LYS A 321 -22.20 -10.89 19.02
N GLU A 322 -21.40 -11.22 18.01
CA GLU A 322 -21.71 -12.34 17.12
C GLU A 322 -20.49 -12.89 16.39
N PHE A 323 -20.37 -14.21 16.38
CA PHE A 323 -19.51 -14.98 15.50
C PHE A 323 -20.37 -15.72 14.48
N ASN A 324 -20.19 -15.42 13.20
CA ASN A 324 -21.05 -15.98 12.14
C ASN A 324 -20.34 -16.29 10.82
N ALA A 325 -19.02 -16.13 10.75
CA ALA A 325 -18.23 -16.41 9.55
C ALA A 325 -16.73 -16.53 9.90
N PRO A 326 -15.86 -16.93 8.96
CA PRO A 326 -14.41 -16.75 9.09
C PRO A 326 -14.00 -15.30 9.37
N THR A 327 -12.82 -15.11 9.97
CA THR A 327 -12.35 -13.82 10.49
C THR A 327 -12.36 -12.70 9.44
N ASP A 328 -11.82 -12.98 8.26
CA ASP A 328 -11.76 -12.02 7.15
C ASP A 328 -13.17 -11.65 6.67
N ILE A 329 -14.08 -12.61 6.60
CA ILE A 329 -15.49 -12.37 6.26
C ILE A 329 -16.20 -11.53 7.31
N MET A 330 -15.96 -11.75 8.61
CA MET A 330 -16.53 -10.91 9.66
C MET A 330 -15.95 -9.48 9.61
N LEU A 331 -14.64 -9.33 9.35
CA LEU A 331 -14.02 -8.02 9.14
C LEU A 331 -14.60 -7.32 7.91
N ARG A 332 -14.84 -8.05 6.82
CA ARG A 332 -15.54 -7.54 5.64
C ARG A 332 -16.92 -7.02 5.99
N GLN A 333 -17.74 -7.81 6.69
CA GLN A 333 -19.09 -7.38 7.09
C GLN A 333 -19.05 -6.09 7.92
N MET A 334 -18.05 -5.96 8.80
CA MET A 334 -17.83 -4.72 9.57
C MET A 334 -17.40 -3.56 8.67
N CYS A 335 -16.48 -3.76 7.73
CA CYS A 335 -16.04 -2.72 6.80
C CYS A 335 -17.17 -2.28 5.85
N ASP A 336 -17.90 -3.23 5.30
CA ASP A 336 -19.00 -3.03 4.34
C ASP A 336 -20.27 -2.51 5.03
N GLY A 337 -20.42 -2.72 6.34
CA GLY A 337 -21.59 -2.29 7.11
C GLY A 337 -22.84 -3.14 6.84
N VAL A 338 -22.64 -4.43 6.57
CA VAL A 338 -23.70 -5.38 6.19
C VAL A 338 -23.88 -6.47 7.25
N ASP A 339 -24.83 -7.38 7.04
CA ASP A 339 -25.11 -8.53 7.91
C ASP A 339 -25.31 -8.13 9.39
N GLY A 340 -26.01 -7.02 9.61
CA GLY A 340 -26.31 -6.49 10.95
C GLY A 340 -25.12 -5.90 11.70
N ARG A 341 -23.95 -5.75 11.06
CA ARG A 341 -22.75 -5.14 11.66
C ARG A 341 -22.67 -3.64 11.40
N ARG A 342 -22.13 -2.89 12.36
CA ARG A 342 -21.92 -1.45 12.20
C ARG A 342 -20.70 -1.17 11.33
N GLN A 343 -20.85 -0.26 10.37
CA GLN A 343 -19.79 0.12 9.45
C GLN A 343 -18.53 0.65 10.17
N MET A 344 -17.39 0.05 9.84
CA MET A 344 -16.05 0.55 10.13
C MET A 344 -15.53 1.40 8.98
N ARG A 345 -14.72 2.40 9.30
CA ARG A 345 -14.02 3.23 8.32
C ARG A 345 -12.77 2.51 7.85
N CYS A 346 -12.93 1.61 6.89
CA CYS A 346 -11.85 0.83 6.29
C CYS A 346 -11.32 1.48 5.00
N LEU A 347 -10.02 1.40 4.74
CA LEU A 347 -9.40 1.79 3.46
C LEU A 347 -8.59 0.65 2.88
N PHE A 348 -8.62 0.51 1.56
CA PHE A 348 -8.00 -0.57 0.82
C PHE A 348 -7.13 -0.01 -0.31
N PRO A 349 -5.85 -0.38 -0.41
CA PRO A 349 -5.05 -0.18 -1.60
C PRO A 349 -5.32 -1.28 -2.64
N GLN A 350 -5.45 -0.91 -3.90
CA GLN A 350 -5.53 -1.80 -5.05
C GLN A 350 -4.44 -1.41 -6.05
N PRO A 351 -3.45 -2.28 -6.35
CA PRO A 351 -3.24 -3.60 -5.75
C PRO A 351 -2.89 -3.51 -4.25
N ALA A 352 -2.89 -4.64 -3.55
CA ALA A 352 -2.45 -4.73 -2.16
C ALA A 352 -0.94 -4.44 -1.99
N LEU A 353 -0.52 -4.07 -0.77
CA LEU A 353 0.86 -3.76 -0.41
C LEU A 353 1.58 -4.93 0.25
N PHE A 354 0.83 -5.76 0.97
CA PHE A 354 1.31 -6.99 1.56
C PHE A 354 0.54 -8.16 0.96
N LEU A 355 1.23 -9.19 0.53
CA LEU A 355 0.65 -10.31 -0.21
C LEU A 355 1.17 -11.62 0.37
N GLN A 356 0.44 -12.71 0.13
CA GLN A 356 0.81 -14.01 0.66
C GLN A 356 2.02 -14.57 -0.09
N HIS A 357 3.08 -14.90 0.64
CA HIS A 357 4.24 -15.57 0.07
C HIS A 357 4.02 -17.07 -0.08
N ARG A 358 4.32 -17.60 -1.26
CA ARG A 358 4.31 -19.03 -1.56
C ARG A 358 5.74 -19.53 -1.63
N PRO A 359 6.27 -20.18 -0.57
CA PRO A 359 7.64 -20.68 -0.58
C PRO A 359 7.79 -21.86 -1.53
N ARG A 360 9.01 -22.07 -2.03
CA ARG A 360 9.36 -23.32 -2.72
C ARG A 360 9.12 -24.51 -1.79
N GLY A 361 8.50 -25.57 -2.30
CA GLY A 361 8.27 -26.81 -1.55
C GLY A 361 6.86 -27.35 -1.67
N ASN A 362 6.49 -28.22 -0.73
CA ASN A 362 5.17 -28.85 -0.72
C ASN A 362 4.08 -27.81 -0.38
N VAL A 363 3.05 -27.74 -1.22
CA VAL A 363 1.90 -26.82 -1.05
C VAL A 363 1.15 -27.07 0.27
N ALA A 364 1.23 -28.29 0.81
CA ALA A 364 0.66 -28.61 2.12
C ALA A 364 1.23 -27.77 3.27
N HIS A 365 2.38 -27.10 3.10
CA HIS A 365 3.00 -26.24 4.12
C HIS A 365 2.60 -24.74 4.00
N GLU A 366 1.84 -24.38 2.97
CA GLU A 366 1.41 -23.01 2.68
C GLU A 366 0.30 -22.52 3.59
N SER A 367 -0.56 -23.40 4.09
CA SER A 367 -1.66 -23.02 4.99
C SER A 367 -1.80 -24.03 6.11
N SER A 368 -1.76 -23.53 7.35
CA SER A 368 -2.11 -24.32 8.54
C SER A 368 -3.61 -24.40 8.81
N ILE A 369 -4.44 -23.81 7.95
CA ILE A 369 -5.92 -23.93 7.99
C ILE A 369 -6.38 -25.14 7.16
N GLU A 370 -5.70 -25.39 6.04
CA GLU A 370 -5.99 -26.50 5.11
C GLU A 370 -4.92 -27.61 5.19
N ASP A 371 -4.28 -27.78 6.35
CA ASP A 371 -3.20 -28.75 6.59
C ASP A 371 -3.54 -30.12 5.98
N GLY A 372 -2.72 -30.55 5.01
CA GLY A 372 -2.83 -31.87 4.37
C GLY A 372 -3.88 -32.02 3.25
N LYS A 373 -4.61 -30.96 2.88
CA LYS A 373 -5.60 -31.03 1.78
C LYS A 373 -5.07 -30.56 0.43
N ASN A 374 -4.06 -29.71 0.43
CA ASN A 374 -3.44 -29.24 -0.80
C ASN A 374 -2.30 -30.19 -1.20
N THR A 375 -2.41 -30.76 -2.41
CA THR A 375 -1.36 -31.58 -3.02
C THR A 375 -0.65 -30.78 -4.10
N GLY A 376 0.67 -30.78 -4.10
CA GLY A 376 1.45 -30.12 -5.14
C GLY A 376 2.85 -29.75 -4.67
N TYR A 377 3.63 -29.20 -5.58
CA TYR A 377 4.97 -28.72 -5.30
C TYR A 377 5.20 -27.38 -6.01
N VAL A 378 5.59 -26.37 -5.25
CA VAL A 378 6.04 -25.09 -5.78
C VAL A 378 7.52 -25.21 -6.13
N GLU A 379 7.84 -25.18 -7.42
CA GLU A 379 9.23 -25.29 -7.90
C GLU A 379 10.04 -24.02 -7.63
N LYS A 380 9.40 -22.86 -7.72
CA LYS A 380 9.99 -21.55 -7.49
C LYS A 380 9.13 -20.75 -6.54
N ALA A 381 9.74 -20.23 -5.48
CA ALA A 381 9.05 -19.36 -4.54
C ALA A 381 8.49 -18.13 -5.30
N VAL A 382 7.27 -17.73 -4.97
CA VAL A 382 6.59 -16.63 -5.64
C VAL A 382 5.74 -15.86 -4.65
N THR A 383 5.65 -14.55 -4.85
CA THR A 383 4.62 -13.72 -4.22
C THR A 383 3.88 -12.95 -5.31
N PRO A 384 2.64 -13.35 -5.64
CA PRO A 384 1.86 -12.72 -6.70
C PRO A 384 1.76 -11.20 -6.55
N ASN A 385 1.82 -10.46 -7.67
CA ASN A 385 1.73 -9.00 -7.75
C ASN A 385 2.87 -8.19 -7.09
N LEU A 386 3.85 -8.81 -6.44
CA LEU A 386 5.04 -8.10 -5.94
C LEU A 386 6.18 -8.19 -6.95
N ARG A 387 6.67 -7.04 -7.41
CA ARG A 387 7.85 -6.99 -8.29
C ARG A 387 9.10 -7.47 -7.57
N LEU A 388 9.54 -6.73 -6.55
CA LEU A 388 10.73 -7.05 -5.77
C LEU A 388 10.34 -7.62 -4.41
N SER A 389 9.76 -8.82 -4.42
CA SER A 389 9.40 -9.57 -3.19
C SER A 389 10.60 -9.67 -2.24
N THR A 390 10.38 -9.33 -0.98
CA THR A 390 11.40 -9.46 0.07
C THR A 390 11.71 -10.94 0.28
N MET A 391 10.68 -11.79 0.40
CA MET A 391 10.87 -13.22 0.70
C MET A 391 11.56 -13.98 -0.44
N VAL A 392 11.27 -13.65 -1.71
CA VAL A 392 11.96 -14.23 -2.87
C VAL A 392 13.41 -13.76 -2.96
N ASN A 393 13.70 -12.53 -2.56
CA ASN A 393 15.04 -11.96 -2.58
C ASN A 393 15.85 -12.17 -1.29
N LEU A 394 15.35 -12.93 -0.30
CA LEU A 394 16.00 -13.07 1.00
C LEU A 394 17.45 -13.54 0.92
N GLU A 395 17.75 -14.51 0.06
CA GLU A 395 19.12 -15.00 -0.14
C GLU A 395 20.02 -13.86 -0.65
N ARG A 396 19.61 -13.20 -1.74
CA ARG A 396 20.35 -12.09 -2.36
C ARG A 396 20.59 -10.95 -1.35
N LEU A 397 19.55 -10.58 -0.60
CA LEU A 397 19.65 -9.55 0.44
C LEU A 397 20.60 -9.95 1.57
N ALA A 398 20.55 -11.21 2.03
CA ALA A 398 21.40 -11.71 3.11
C ALA A 398 22.89 -11.71 2.74
N PHE A 399 23.23 -11.93 1.47
CA PHE A 399 24.61 -11.89 0.97
C PHE A 399 25.03 -10.51 0.44
N GLY A 400 24.15 -9.51 0.46
CA GLY A 400 24.44 -8.15 0.02
C GLY A 400 24.49 -7.98 -1.50
N ASP A 401 23.85 -8.89 -2.23
CA ASP A 401 23.71 -8.80 -3.69
C ASP A 401 22.83 -7.60 -4.07
N LYS A 402 23.18 -6.94 -5.17
CA LYS A 402 22.45 -5.78 -5.70
C LYS A 402 21.55 -6.12 -6.88
N ASP A 403 21.88 -7.20 -7.59
CA ASP A 403 21.01 -7.74 -8.62
C ASP A 403 19.86 -8.44 -7.91
N LEU A 404 18.66 -7.88 -7.92
CA LEU A 404 17.49 -8.46 -7.26
C LEU A 404 16.54 -9.05 -8.31
N ILE A 405 15.82 -10.09 -7.93
CA ILE A 405 14.81 -10.72 -8.77
C ILE A 405 13.57 -9.84 -8.78
N ASP A 406 13.29 -9.24 -9.94
CA ASP A 406 11.97 -8.72 -10.28
C ASP A 406 11.14 -9.84 -10.87
N GLN A 407 10.08 -10.24 -10.17
CA GLN A 407 9.21 -11.33 -10.59
C GLN A 407 8.35 -10.96 -11.81
N TYR A 408 8.18 -9.66 -12.08
CA TYR A 408 7.25 -9.12 -13.07
C TYR A 408 7.89 -7.92 -13.78
N GLU A 409 9.04 -8.14 -14.39
CA GLU A 409 9.68 -7.16 -15.28
C GLU A 409 8.74 -6.76 -16.42
N ASP A 410 8.81 -5.49 -16.81
CA ASP A 410 8.00 -5.00 -17.93
C ASP A 410 8.75 -5.30 -19.24
N HIS A 411 8.03 -5.86 -20.20
CA HIS A 411 8.54 -6.12 -21.54
C HIS A 411 7.75 -5.31 -22.58
N GLU A 412 8.36 -5.01 -23.74
CA GLU A 412 7.68 -4.24 -24.80
C GLU A 412 6.35 -4.86 -25.24
N ASP A 413 6.27 -6.20 -25.23
CA ASP A 413 5.07 -6.94 -25.62
C ASP A 413 3.91 -6.75 -24.63
N ASP A 414 4.20 -6.41 -23.36
CA ASP A 414 3.17 -6.17 -22.35
C ASP A 414 2.30 -4.95 -22.71
N TYR A 415 2.90 -3.96 -23.38
CA TYR A 415 2.20 -2.73 -23.82
C TYR A 415 1.45 -2.89 -25.15
N LYS A 416 1.70 -3.96 -25.91
CA LYS A 416 1.05 -4.19 -27.22
C LYS A 416 -0.38 -4.70 -27.08
N ASN A 417 -0.69 -5.39 -25.97
CA ASN A 417 -2.00 -5.97 -25.70
C ASN A 417 -2.88 -5.12 -24.76
N THR A 418 -2.35 -4.05 -24.15
CA THR A 418 -3.11 -3.16 -23.25
C THR A 418 -3.98 -2.13 -23.98
N GLY A 419 -3.99 -2.13 -25.32
CA GLY A 419 -4.73 -1.20 -26.18
C GLY A 419 -6.26 -1.27 -26.14
N GLN A 420 -6.86 -1.87 -25.11
CA GLN A 420 -8.31 -1.94 -24.91
C GLN A 420 -8.80 -1.37 -23.57
N ALA A 421 -7.91 -0.88 -22.69
CA ALA A 421 -8.34 -0.07 -21.55
C ALA A 421 -8.78 1.31 -22.08
N GLY A 422 -10.09 1.58 -22.05
CA GLY A 422 -10.76 2.74 -22.65
C GLY A 422 -10.46 4.10 -21.99
N GLY A 423 -9.19 4.41 -21.75
CA GLY A 423 -8.72 5.74 -21.36
C GLY A 423 -8.48 6.60 -22.61
N ASN A 424 -9.04 7.81 -22.62
CA ASN A 424 -8.82 8.82 -23.67
C ASN A 424 -7.32 8.91 -24.03
N PRO A 425 -6.93 8.76 -25.33
CA PRO A 425 -5.53 8.82 -25.77
C PRO A 425 -4.77 10.09 -25.36
N ASP A 426 -5.49 11.18 -25.04
CA ASP A 426 -4.91 12.47 -24.65
C ASP A 426 -4.13 12.44 -23.31
N TYR A 427 -4.25 11.37 -22.52
CA TYR A 427 -3.50 11.23 -21.26
C TYR A 427 -2.14 10.53 -21.40
N TRP A 428 -1.83 9.94 -22.55
CA TRP A 428 -0.53 9.27 -22.79
C TRP A 428 0.60 10.23 -23.20
N HIS A 429 0.29 11.52 -23.39
CA HIS A 429 1.23 12.54 -23.87
C HIS A 429 1.59 13.64 -22.88
N PHE A 430 1.33 13.46 -21.58
CA PHE A 430 1.97 14.30 -20.56
C PHE A 430 3.23 13.63 -20.03
N GLY A 431 4.21 13.49 -20.94
CA GLY A 431 5.60 13.54 -20.53
C GLY A 431 5.81 14.88 -19.84
N VAL A 432 6.14 14.84 -18.55
CA VAL A 432 6.63 16.01 -17.83
C VAL A 432 7.96 16.38 -18.47
N THR A 433 7.92 17.26 -19.47
CA THR A 433 9.09 18.05 -19.85
C THR A 433 9.39 18.94 -18.66
N LEU A 434 10.42 18.58 -17.90
CA LEU A 434 11.08 19.53 -17.01
C LEU A 434 11.52 20.72 -17.88
N PRO A 435 11.22 21.98 -17.50
CA PRO A 435 11.68 23.12 -18.27
C PRO A 435 13.21 23.14 -18.23
N GLU A 436 13.83 23.07 -19.40
CA GLU A 436 15.22 23.50 -19.56
C GLU A 436 15.30 24.98 -19.18
N GLU A 437 16.25 25.30 -18.30
CA GLU A 437 16.66 26.67 -18.06
C GLU A 437 17.23 27.23 -19.35
N ASP A 438 16.53 28.18 -19.97
CA ASP A 438 17.16 29.07 -20.95
C ASP A 438 16.81 30.53 -20.67
N ASP A 439 17.85 31.17 -20.16
CA ASP A 439 18.08 32.61 -20.05
C ASP A 439 18.04 33.25 -21.44
N LYS A 440 17.06 34.14 -21.69
CA LYS A 440 17.13 35.30 -22.58
C LYS A 440 15.84 36.10 -22.52
N GLY A 441 15.93 37.33 -22.02
CA GLY A 441 14.85 38.30 -22.03
C GLY A 441 14.58 38.88 -23.42
N GLU A 442 13.35 39.36 -23.61
CA GLU A 442 13.02 40.72 -24.07
C GLU A 442 11.50 40.90 -24.11
N ALA A 443 11.07 42.16 -24.15
CA ALA A 443 9.81 42.66 -23.61
C ALA A 443 8.71 42.96 -24.65
N GLN A 444 7.50 43.28 -24.13
CA GLN A 444 6.38 44.04 -24.72
C GLN A 444 5.51 43.30 -25.75
N ASP A 445 4.19 43.48 -25.89
CA ASP A 445 3.29 44.54 -25.42
C ASP A 445 1.81 44.06 -25.37
N SER A 446 0.96 44.88 -24.76
CA SER A 446 -0.48 44.75 -24.50
C SER A 446 -1.43 44.65 -25.71
N GLU A 447 -2.61 44.03 -25.54
CA GLU A 447 -3.92 44.70 -25.75
C GLU A 447 -5.13 43.88 -25.27
N LYS A 448 -6.04 44.57 -24.56
CA LYS A 448 -7.40 44.15 -24.18
C LYS A 448 -8.37 44.39 -25.33
N LYS A 449 -9.47 43.63 -25.39
CA LYS A 449 -10.78 44.12 -25.86
C LYS A 449 -11.93 43.35 -25.24
N ASP A 450 -12.75 44.09 -24.49
CA ASP A 450 -14.12 43.77 -24.09
C ASP A 450 -15.06 43.96 -25.29
N ASP A 451 -16.21 43.27 -25.32
CA ASP A 451 -17.45 43.81 -25.87
C ASP A 451 -18.70 43.03 -25.40
N ASP A 452 -19.82 43.74 -25.44
CA ASP A 452 -20.94 43.74 -24.49
C ASP A 452 -22.29 43.48 -25.20
N LYS A 453 -23.28 42.92 -24.48
CA LYS A 453 -24.76 42.99 -24.67
C LYS A 453 -25.48 42.38 -25.91
N LYS A 454 -26.59 41.66 -25.66
CA LYS A 454 -27.98 42.21 -25.62
C LYS A 454 -29.07 41.15 -25.40
N GLU A 455 -30.06 41.55 -24.61
CA GLU A 455 -31.37 40.90 -24.34
C GLU A 455 -32.31 40.92 -25.56
N HIS A 456 -33.30 40.01 -25.58
CA HIS A 456 -34.62 40.27 -26.15
C HIS A 456 -35.72 39.47 -25.44
N ASP A 457 -36.89 40.09 -25.41
CA ASP A 457 -38.04 39.93 -24.50
C ASP A 457 -39.29 39.37 -25.23
N GLY A 458 -40.28 38.92 -24.45
CA GLY A 458 -41.70 38.69 -24.84
C GLY A 458 -42.08 37.28 -25.34
N GLY A 459 -43.22 36.67 -24.99
CA GLY A 459 -44.38 37.06 -24.17
C GLY A 459 -45.61 36.18 -24.52
N HIS A 460 -46.46 35.94 -23.52
CA HIS A 460 -47.93 35.67 -23.54
C HIS A 460 -48.53 34.37 -24.13
N GLY A 461 -49.52 33.83 -23.40
CA GLY A 461 -50.61 33.02 -23.96
C GLY A 461 -51.32 32.09 -22.98
N ASP A 462 -52.41 32.58 -22.38
CA ASP A 462 -53.35 31.92 -21.43
C ASP A 462 -54.20 30.76 -21.99
N GLY A 463 -54.84 30.01 -21.06
CA GLY A 463 -56.12 29.31 -21.24
C GLY A 463 -56.21 28.00 -20.44
N ASP A 464 -56.85 27.96 -19.26
CA ASP A 464 -58.30 27.66 -19.03
C ASP A 464 -58.63 26.16 -19.28
N LEU A 465 -59.33 25.35 -18.46
CA LEU A 465 -60.44 25.53 -17.50
C LEU A 465 -60.68 24.21 -16.69
N GLU A 466 -61.28 24.37 -15.49
CA GLU A 466 -62.31 23.56 -14.79
C GLU A 466 -62.12 22.05 -14.47
N LYS A 467 -62.12 21.59 -13.20
CA LYS A 467 -63.17 21.51 -12.11
C LYS A 467 -63.99 20.20 -12.09
N SER A 468 -63.90 19.46 -10.99
CA SER A 468 -64.96 18.76 -10.20
C SER A 468 -64.28 17.84 -9.15
N GLU A 469 -64.40 18.05 -7.83
CA GLU A 469 -65.46 17.60 -6.89
C GLU A 469 -65.84 16.12 -7.07
N GLN A 470 -65.95 15.22 -6.07
CA GLN A 470 -66.08 15.28 -4.61
C GLN A 470 -65.89 13.84 -4.07
N GLY A 471 -65.73 13.67 -2.75
CA GLY A 471 -65.16 12.48 -2.11
C GLY A 471 -66.05 11.24 -1.93
N LYS A 472 -65.48 10.21 -1.29
CA LYS A 472 -66.12 9.37 -0.25
C LYS A 472 -65.13 8.41 0.38
N ASP A 473 -65.28 8.26 1.69
CA ASP A 473 -64.62 7.32 2.59
C ASP A 473 -64.86 5.86 2.17
N ASP A 474 -63.85 5.00 2.36
CA ASP A 474 -64.09 3.71 3.01
C ASP A 474 -62.84 3.17 3.72
N LYS A 475 -63.05 2.63 4.92
CA LYS A 475 -62.05 1.94 5.74
C LYS A 475 -62.03 0.47 5.32
N THR A 476 -60.88 -0.19 5.31
CA THR A 476 -60.62 -1.43 6.09
C THR A 476 -59.23 -2.02 5.82
N ASP A 477 -58.52 -2.26 6.92
CA ASP A 477 -57.56 -3.33 7.23
C ASP A 477 -56.66 -3.92 6.13
N HIS A 478 -55.37 -3.55 6.16
CA HIS A 478 -54.29 -4.41 5.67
C HIS A 478 -53.32 -4.76 6.81
N LYS A 479 -53.24 -6.07 7.09
CA LYS A 479 -52.23 -6.69 7.95
C LYS A 479 -50.86 -6.59 7.31
N ASP A 480 -49.90 -6.14 8.10
CA ASP A 480 -48.47 -6.13 7.83
C ASP A 480 -47.91 -7.52 7.54
N ALA A 481 -47.16 -7.63 6.44
CA ALA A 481 -46.15 -8.66 6.23
C ALA A 481 -45.08 -8.14 5.25
N HIS A 482 -44.18 -7.29 5.75
CA HIS A 482 -42.95 -6.98 5.04
C HIS A 482 -42.03 -8.22 5.05
N LYS A 483 -41.96 -8.93 3.92
CA LYS A 483 -40.83 -9.79 3.58
C LYS A 483 -39.78 -8.92 2.89
N GLU A 484 -38.65 -8.71 3.55
CA GLU A 484 -37.45 -8.15 2.93
C GLU A 484 -36.93 -9.11 1.83
N PRO A 485 -36.42 -8.58 0.70
CA PRO A 485 -35.81 -9.41 -0.32
C PRO A 485 -34.41 -9.83 0.13
N LYS A 486 -34.20 -11.15 0.27
CA LYS A 486 -32.88 -11.75 0.47
C LYS A 486 -31.96 -11.35 -0.68
N SER A 487 -30.81 -10.76 -0.35
CA SER A 487 -29.77 -10.43 -1.32
C SER A 487 -29.25 -11.70 -2.00
N LYS A 488 -29.13 -11.63 -3.33
CA LYS A 488 -28.85 -12.78 -4.21
C LYS A 488 -27.35 -13.17 -4.28
N PHE A 489 -26.53 -12.74 -3.32
CA PHE A 489 -25.08 -13.00 -3.30
C PHE A 489 -24.63 -14.03 -2.26
N GLY A 490 -25.54 -14.52 -1.41
CA GLY A 490 -25.27 -15.56 -0.41
C GLY A 490 -25.17 -17.00 -0.96
N GLU A 491 -25.23 -17.22 -2.28
CA GLU A 491 -25.19 -18.56 -2.89
C GLU A 491 -23.80 -18.96 -3.44
N LEU A 492 -22.81 -18.07 -3.43
CA LEU A 492 -21.48 -18.33 -4.00
C LEU A 492 -20.52 -19.15 -3.10
N TRP A 493 -20.97 -19.61 -1.94
CA TRP A 493 -20.17 -20.48 -1.03
C TRP A 493 -20.82 -21.83 -0.73
N LYS A 494 -21.89 -22.21 -1.45
CA LYS A 494 -22.54 -23.52 -1.26
C LYS A 494 -21.89 -24.66 -2.04
N ASP A 495 -21.10 -24.37 -3.06
CA ASP A 495 -20.41 -25.41 -3.82
C ASP A 495 -18.91 -25.36 -3.55
N GLY A 496 -18.49 -26.18 -2.59
CA GLY A 496 -17.09 -26.54 -2.40
C GLY A 496 -16.56 -27.28 -3.62
N LYS A 497 -16.06 -26.52 -4.60
CA LYS A 497 -15.10 -26.97 -5.60
C LYS A 497 -14.07 -25.87 -5.82
N ALA A 498 -12.92 -26.03 -5.16
CA ALA A 498 -11.69 -25.40 -5.62
C ALA A 498 -11.34 -26.04 -6.97
N GLU A 499 -11.64 -25.35 -8.08
CA GLU A 499 -11.13 -25.75 -9.38
C GLU A 499 -9.72 -25.21 -9.57
N HIS A 500 -8.81 -26.16 -9.79
CA HIS A 500 -7.46 -25.97 -10.28
C HIS A 500 -7.43 -25.11 -11.54
N THR A 501 -6.53 -24.12 -11.58
CA THR A 501 -5.95 -23.64 -12.84
C THR A 501 -4.46 -23.33 -12.63
N ASN A 502 -3.68 -23.74 -13.63
CA ASN A 502 -2.22 -23.84 -13.69
C ASN A 502 -1.47 -22.52 -13.61
#